data_AF-A0A937AUP9-F1
#
_entry.id   AF-A0A937AUP9-F1
#
_cell.length_a   1.000
_cell.length_b   1.000
_cell.length_c   1.000
_cell.angle_alpha   90.00
_cell.angle_beta   90.00
_cell.angle_gamma   90.00
#
_symmetry.space_group_name_H-M   'P 1'
#
loop_
_entity.id
_entity.type
_entity.pdbx_description
1 polymer ?
#
loop_
_entity_poly.entity_id
_entity_poly.type
_entity_poly.pdbx_seq_one_letter_code
_entity_poly.pdbx_strand_id
1 'polypeptide(L)'
;MKYILQTISLIMIGGTLMLTACTKRPVTPQLPPVPPQQPSGKLSKLVYDTGAYDSLYYLADGRLSKLVNNIDPAVSGGVRYELKYHSSGKLERINSSEGWYYLYLYSNGKLASIS
;
A
#
# COMPACT_ATOMS: atom_id res chain seq x y z
N MET A 1 -43.46 -14.91 69.57
CA MET A 1 -44.44 -15.95 69.20
C MET A 1 -45.26 -15.46 68.01
N LYS A 2 -45.30 -16.26 66.92
CA LYS A 2 -46.27 -16.24 65.79
C LYS A 2 -46.22 -15.00 64.86
N TYR A 3 -45.71 -15.05 63.63
CA TYR A 3 -46.10 -15.75 62.37
C TYR A 3 -46.78 -14.79 61.37
N ILE A 4 -46.10 -14.61 60.21
CA ILE A 4 -46.56 -14.67 58.80
C ILE A 4 -47.78 -13.83 58.36
N LEU A 5 -47.60 -13.04 57.28
CA LEU A 5 -48.30 -13.11 55.96
C LEU A 5 -48.14 -11.76 55.22
N GLN A 6 -47.42 -11.74 54.08
CA GLN A 6 -47.93 -11.73 52.69
C GLN A 6 -48.40 -10.36 52.16
N THR A 7 -47.77 -9.92 51.04
CA THR A 7 -48.32 -9.33 49.78
C THR A 7 -47.31 -8.33 49.19
N ILE A 8 -46.46 -8.73 48.23
CA ILE A 8 -46.66 -8.63 46.77
C ILE A 8 -47.16 -7.24 46.33
N SER A 9 -46.30 -6.44 45.69
CA SER A 9 -46.69 -5.57 44.58
C SER A 9 -45.48 -5.19 43.71
N LEU A 10 -45.50 -5.82 42.54
CA LEU A 10 -44.74 -5.65 41.32
C LEU A 10 -44.90 -4.23 40.75
N ILE A 11 -43.83 -3.47 40.52
CA ILE A 11 -43.88 -2.31 39.59
C ILE A 11 -42.69 -2.36 38.63
N MET A 12 -43.01 -2.87 37.44
CA MET A 12 -42.44 -2.64 36.12
C MET A 12 -41.13 -1.84 36.03
N ILE A 13 -40.04 -2.56 35.72
CA ILE A 13 -38.84 -2.00 35.09
C ILE A 13 -39.17 -1.83 33.60
N GLY A 14 -39.61 -0.62 33.22
CA GLY A 14 -39.79 -0.21 31.84
C GLY A 14 -38.42 -0.07 31.16
N GLY A 15 -38.00 -1.12 30.44
CA GLY A 15 -36.78 -1.12 29.65
C GLY A 15 -36.85 -0.11 28.49
N THR A 16 -36.13 1.00 28.63
CA THR A 16 -35.83 1.92 27.54
C THR A 16 -34.94 1.23 26.50
N LEU A 17 -35.56 0.74 25.43
CA LEU A 17 -34.88 0.33 24.20
C LEU A 17 -34.28 1.59 23.54
N MET A 18 -33.00 1.84 23.79
CA MET A 18 -32.21 2.82 23.04
C MET A 18 -31.97 2.27 21.64
N LEU A 19 -32.79 2.72 20.68
CA LEU A 19 -32.56 2.48 19.25
C LEU A 19 -31.32 3.27 18.82
N THR A 20 -30.17 2.61 18.74
CA THR A 20 -28.96 3.16 18.13
C THR A 20 -29.16 3.22 16.62
N ALA A 21 -29.70 4.34 16.13
CA ALA A 21 -29.75 4.62 14.71
C ALA A 21 -28.31 4.85 14.19
N CYS A 22 -27.68 3.82 13.64
CA CYS A 22 -26.49 3.95 12.82
C CYS A 22 -26.85 4.71 11.54
N THR A 23 -26.66 6.03 11.54
CA THR A 23 -26.65 6.80 10.30
C THR A 23 -25.42 6.36 9.50
N LYS A 24 -25.64 5.62 8.40
CA LYS A 24 -24.59 5.33 7.43
C LYS A 24 -24.05 6.67 6.95
N ARG A 25 -22.80 6.99 7.30
CA ARG A 25 -22.12 8.16 6.75
C ARG A 25 -22.13 8.00 5.23
N PRO A 26 -22.55 9.02 4.46
CA PRO A 26 -22.46 8.95 3.02
C PRO A 26 -21.00 8.75 2.64
N VAL A 27 -20.71 7.63 1.99
CA VAL A 27 -19.40 7.40 1.37
C VAL A 27 -19.34 8.38 0.22
N THR A 28 -18.57 9.46 0.38
CA THR A 28 -18.24 10.34 -0.74
C THR A 28 -17.55 9.46 -1.78
N PRO A 29 -18.02 9.40 -3.04
CA PRO A 29 -17.33 8.67 -4.08
C PRO A 29 -15.91 9.23 -4.18
N GLN A 30 -14.92 8.46 -3.73
CA GLN A 30 -13.54 8.84 -3.95
C GLN A 30 -13.29 8.71 -5.45
N LEU A 31 -12.92 9.83 -6.07
CA LEU A 31 -12.37 9.79 -7.42
C LEU A 31 -11.21 8.78 -7.44
N PRO A 32 -11.10 7.95 -8.49
CA PRO A 32 -9.98 7.05 -8.61
C PRO A 32 -8.68 7.85 -8.49
N PRO A 33 -7.64 7.32 -7.81
CA PRO A 33 -6.37 8.00 -7.68
C PRO A 33 -5.88 8.39 -9.08
N VAL A 34 -5.48 9.65 -9.25
CA VAL A 34 -4.85 10.09 -10.50
C VAL A 34 -3.61 9.21 -10.71
N PRO A 35 -3.48 8.53 -11.87
CA PRO A 35 -2.29 7.74 -12.15
C PRO A 35 -1.06 8.63 -12.00
N PRO A 36 0.02 8.17 -11.34
CA PRO A 36 1.22 8.97 -11.20
C PRO A 36 1.73 9.37 -12.60
N GLN A 37 1.73 10.67 -12.87
CA GLN A 37 2.18 11.21 -14.14
C GLN A 37 3.70 11.04 -14.22
N GLN A 38 4.21 10.39 -15.28
CA GLN A 38 5.65 10.27 -15.47
C GLN A 38 6.26 11.67 -15.64
N PRO A 39 7.36 11.99 -14.94
CA PRO A 39 8.10 13.22 -15.16
C PRO A 39 8.51 13.36 -16.63
N SER A 40 8.31 14.55 -17.20
CA SER A 40 8.65 14.84 -18.60
C SER A 40 10.16 14.72 -18.85
N GLY A 41 10.54 14.30 -20.06
CA GLY A 41 11.94 14.20 -20.49
C GLY A 41 12.72 13.03 -19.88
N LYS A 42 12.06 12.10 -19.18
CA LYS A 42 12.67 10.86 -18.67
C LYS A 42 12.42 9.68 -19.61
N LEU A 43 13.37 8.75 -19.66
CA LEU A 43 13.23 7.50 -20.41
C LEU A 43 12.12 6.64 -19.81
N SER A 44 11.03 6.43 -20.53
CA SER A 44 9.90 5.63 -20.03
C SER A 44 9.96 4.17 -20.47
N LYS A 45 10.59 3.88 -21.62
CA LYS A 45 10.68 2.55 -22.21
C LYS A 45 11.97 2.37 -23.00
N LEU A 46 12.62 1.22 -22.85
CA LEU A 46 13.75 0.78 -23.66
C LEU A 46 13.33 -0.49 -24.40
N VAL A 47 13.36 -0.47 -25.74
CA VAL A 47 12.98 -1.62 -26.58
C VAL A 47 14.24 -2.18 -27.21
N TYR A 48 14.40 -3.49 -27.14
CA TYR A 48 15.51 -4.23 -27.71
C TYR A 48 15.12 -4.84 -29.06
N ASP A 49 16.10 -5.17 -29.90
CA ASP A 49 15.88 -5.71 -31.25
C ASP A 49 15.11 -7.05 -31.26
N THR A 50 15.12 -7.77 -30.13
CA THR A 50 14.36 -9.01 -29.92
C THR A 50 12.87 -8.79 -29.65
N GLY A 51 12.43 -7.54 -29.52
CA GLY A 51 11.08 -7.17 -29.07
C GLY A 51 10.91 -7.16 -27.55
N ALA A 52 11.88 -7.65 -26.79
CA ALA A 52 11.96 -7.47 -25.34
C ALA A 52 11.99 -5.97 -25.00
N TYR A 53 11.53 -5.60 -23.81
CA TYR A 53 11.56 -4.21 -23.38
C TYR A 53 11.56 -4.01 -21.88
N ASP A 54 12.17 -2.90 -21.46
CA ASP A 54 12.10 -2.40 -20.10
C ASP A 54 11.14 -1.21 -20.01
N SER A 55 10.34 -1.18 -18.96
CA SER A 55 9.50 -0.03 -18.61
C SER A 55 10.00 0.60 -17.32
N LEU A 56 10.27 1.90 -17.35
CA LEU A 56 10.82 2.66 -16.24
C LEU A 56 9.78 3.63 -15.69
N TYR A 57 9.59 3.65 -14.38
CA TYR A 57 8.65 4.53 -13.70
C TYR A 57 9.39 5.34 -12.65
N TYR A 58 8.90 6.56 -12.42
CA TYR A 58 9.58 7.52 -11.57
C TYR A 58 8.65 8.05 -10.47
N LEU A 59 9.27 8.50 -9.39
CA LEU A 59 8.65 9.36 -8.38
C LEU A 59 8.49 10.78 -8.93
N ALA A 60 7.70 11.60 -8.24
CA ALA A 60 7.50 13.00 -8.59
C ALA A 60 8.81 13.82 -8.56
N ASP A 61 9.78 13.42 -7.74
CA ASP A 61 11.12 14.03 -7.68
C ASP A 61 12.08 13.56 -8.79
N GLY A 62 11.61 12.69 -9.69
CA GLY A 62 12.38 12.20 -10.83
C GLY A 62 13.30 11.02 -10.55
N ARG A 63 13.32 10.45 -9.33
CA ARG A 63 14.02 9.19 -9.04
C ARG A 63 13.22 7.99 -9.54
N LEU A 64 13.90 6.88 -9.87
CA LEU A 64 13.23 5.65 -10.32
C LEU A 64 12.43 5.02 -9.17
N SER A 65 11.14 4.79 -9.35
CA SER A 65 10.28 4.10 -8.39
C SER A 65 10.13 2.61 -8.71
N LYS A 66 10.12 2.27 -9.99
CA LYS A 66 9.86 0.91 -10.46
C LYS A 66 10.50 0.67 -11.84
N LEU A 67 11.03 -0.52 -12.03
CA LEU A 67 11.46 -1.07 -13.31
C LEU A 67 10.64 -2.33 -13.58
N VAL A 68 10.18 -2.52 -14.82
CA VAL A 68 9.56 -3.78 -15.25
C VAL A 68 10.35 -4.30 -16.44
N ASN A 69 10.98 -5.46 -16.26
CA ASN A 69 11.78 -6.11 -17.28
C ASN A 69 10.92 -7.17 -18.00
N ASN A 70 10.66 -6.96 -19.29
CA ASN A 70 9.84 -7.85 -20.11
C ASN A 70 10.77 -8.55 -21.10
N ILE A 71 11.37 -9.66 -20.65
CA ILE A 71 12.32 -10.45 -21.43
C ILE A 71 11.62 -11.18 -22.58
N ASP A 72 10.42 -11.71 -22.31
CA ASP A 72 9.59 -12.39 -23.29
C ASP A 72 8.41 -11.50 -23.70
N PRO A 73 8.37 -10.98 -24.93
CA PRO A 73 7.26 -10.15 -25.40
C PRO A 73 5.93 -10.90 -25.51
N ALA A 74 5.94 -12.25 -25.52
CA ALA A 74 4.74 -13.06 -25.55
C ALA A 74 4.10 -13.24 -24.15
N VAL A 75 4.86 -13.01 -23.08
CA VAL A 75 4.39 -13.19 -21.70
C VAL A 75 4.09 -11.84 -21.07
N SER A 76 2.83 -11.65 -20.66
CA SER A 76 2.43 -10.45 -19.94
C SER A 76 2.94 -10.46 -18.50
N GLY A 77 3.47 -9.34 -18.02
CA GLY A 77 3.71 -9.09 -16.59
C GLY A 77 5.13 -8.71 -16.25
N GLY A 78 6.12 -9.29 -16.95
CA GLY A 78 7.55 -9.06 -16.71
C GLY A 78 7.99 -9.33 -15.27
N VAL A 79 9.29 -9.16 -15.01
CA VAL A 79 9.81 -9.11 -13.63
C VAL A 79 9.80 -7.66 -13.17
N ARG A 80 9.10 -7.39 -12.06
CA ARG A 80 8.98 -6.05 -11.49
C ARG A 80 9.99 -5.85 -10.37
N TYR A 81 10.73 -4.75 -10.44
CA TYR A 81 11.62 -4.28 -9.40
C TYR A 81 11.11 -2.97 -8.82
N GLU A 82 10.82 -2.92 -7.52
CA GLU A 82 10.37 -1.72 -6.81
C GLU A 82 11.50 -1.14 -5.96
N LEU A 83 11.84 0.12 -6.22
CA LEU A 83 12.94 0.83 -5.58
C LEU A 83 12.39 1.67 -4.41
N LYS A 84 12.89 1.40 -3.21
CA LYS A 84 12.60 2.16 -1.99
C LYS A 84 13.81 2.97 -1.58
N TYR A 85 13.58 4.17 -1.07
CA TYR A 85 14.62 5.10 -0.67
C TYR A 85 14.42 5.55 0.76
N HIS A 86 15.53 5.82 1.44
CA HIS A 86 15.53 6.54 2.71
C HIS A 86 15.05 7.98 2.54
N SER A 87 14.65 8.61 3.65
CA SER A 87 14.35 10.05 3.71
C SER A 87 15.52 10.94 3.29
N SER A 88 16.76 10.43 3.41
CA SER A 88 17.98 11.10 2.95
C SER A 88 18.19 11.06 1.42
N GLY A 89 17.30 10.40 0.68
CA GLY A 89 17.36 10.29 -0.77
C GLY A 89 18.09 9.05 -1.31
N LYS A 90 18.79 8.30 -0.44
CA LYS A 90 19.58 7.12 -0.81
C LYS A 90 18.72 5.88 -1.02
N LEU A 91 19.13 5.00 -1.92
CA LEU A 91 18.45 3.75 -2.20
C LEU A 91 18.54 2.83 -0.97
N GLU A 92 17.41 2.37 -0.46
CA GLU A 92 17.33 1.49 0.71
C GLU A 92 17.16 0.04 0.27
N ARG A 93 16.25 -0.22 -0.67
CA ARG A 93 15.89 -1.59 -1.06
C ARG A 93 15.40 -1.65 -2.49
N ILE A 94 15.69 -2.76 -3.16
CA ILE A 94 15.03 -3.18 -4.39
C ILE A 94 14.27 -4.47 -4.10
N ASN A 95 12.95 -4.48 -4.30
CA ASN A 95 12.14 -5.70 -4.15
C ASN A 95 11.80 -6.26 -5.53
N SER A 96 12.04 -7.54 -5.76
CA SER A 96 11.60 -8.25 -6.96
C SER A 96 10.20 -8.83 -6.76
N SER A 97 9.39 -8.85 -7.81
CA SER A 97 8.12 -9.60 -7.84
C SER A 97 8.30 -11.11 -7.67
N GLU A 98 9.53 -11.61 -7.80
CA GLU A 98 9.88 -13.02 -7.61
C GLU A 98 10.16 -13.37 -6.13
N GLY A 99 9.92 -12.44 -5.21
CA GLY A 99 9.97 -12.68 -3.77
C GLY A 99 11.34 -12.47 -3.11
N TRP A 100 12.37 -12.16 -3.88
CA TRP A 100 13.69 -11.78 -3.37
C TRP A 100 13.87 -10.26 -3.34
N TYR A 101 14.87 -9.77 -2.60
CA TYR A 101 15.19 -8.35 -2.50
C TYR A 101 16.69 -8.11 -2.31
N TYR A 102 17.14 -6.90 -2.64
CA TYR A 102 18.46 -6.39 -2.28
C TYR A 102 18.29 -5.27 -1.25
N LEU A 103 19.02 -5.34 -0.14
CA LEU A 103 19.07 -4.32 0.90
C LEU A 103 20.41 -3.59 0.85
N TYR A 104 20.36 -2.26 0.85
CA TYR A 104 21.53 -1.39 0.78
C TYR A 104 21.77 -0.74 2.13
N LEU A 105 22.96 -0.96 2.72
CA LEU A 105 23.33 -0.40 4.01
C LEU A 105 24.45 0.63 3.86
N TYR A 106 24.33 1.73 4.60
CA TYR A 106 25.28 2.84 4.55
C TYR A 106 25.93 3.06 5.90
N SER A 107 27.24 3.33 5.90
CA SER A 107 28.02 3.73 7.07
C SER A 107 28.76 5.02 6.75
N ASN A 108 28.68 6.00 7.64
CA ASN A 108 29.29 7.34 7.45
C ASN A 108 28.95 7.96 6.08
N GLY A 109 27.70 7.77 5.64
CA GLY A 109 27.20 8.27 4.37
C GLY A 109 27.70 7.53 3.12
N LYS A 110 28.56 6.51 3.23
CA LYS A 110 29.04 5.69 2.12
C LYS A 110 28.34 4.33 2.10
N LEU A 111 28.18 3.73 0.92
CA LEU A 111 27.65 2.38 0.79
C LEU A 111 28.63 1.42 1.47
N ALA A 112 28.13 0.65 2.43
CA ALA A 112 28.92 -0.29 3.22
C ALA A 112 28.70 -1.74 2.76
N SER A 113 27.45 -2.11 2.46
CA SER A 113 27.12 -3.47 2.01
C SER A 113 25.82 -3.53 1.21
N ILE A 114 25.69 -4.61 0.44
CA ILE A 114 24.45 -5.04 -0.22
C ILE A 114 24.22 -6.50 0.19
N SER A 115 22.99 -6.85 0.58
CA SER A 115 22.58 -8.21 0.96
C SER A 115 21.26 -8.59 0.34
#